data_AF-A0A2N5WVA0-F1
#
_entry.id   AF-A0A2N5WVA0-F1
#
_cell.length_a   1.000
_cell.length_b   1.000
_cell.length_c   1.000
_cell.angle_alpha   90.00
_cell.angle_beta   90.00
_cell.angle_gamma   90.00
#
_symmetry.space_group_name_H-M   'P 1'
#
loop_
_entity.id
_entity.type
_entity.pdbx_description
1 polymer ?
#
loop_
_entity_poly.entity_id
_entity_poly.type
_entity_poly.pdbx_seq_one_letter_code
_entity_poly.pdbx_strand_id
1 'polypeptide(L)'
;AAYGGRQPGGHQQGGPQQGVPSQGGHPEAGSPGHAPEFAPFWFAVPVNRPLYGEDGSPSPVAELTPGVWYLAVDQRGQSLVAQTQDGRRGVLQDTTGIQRG
;
A
#
# COMPACT_ATOMS: atom_id res chain seq x y z
N ALA A 1 -40.41 -25.54 54.50
CA ALA A 1 -40.49 -26.77 53.68
C ALA A 1 -39.75 -26.46 52.38
N ALA A 2 -38.52 -26.94 52.15
CA ALA A 2 -38.16 -28.31 51.71
C ALA A 2 -38.74 -28.56 50.29
N TYR A 3 -38.09 -29.12 49.26
CA TYR A 3 -37.13 -30.23 49.08
C TYR A 3 -36.63 -30.06 47.62
N GLY A 4 -35.34 -30.12 47.25
CA GLY A 4 -34.56 -31.35 47.09
C GLY A 4 -34.56 -31.86 45.63
N GLY A 5 -33.39 -31.86 44.98
CA GLY A 5 -33.13 -32.55 43.68
C GLY A 5 -31.90 -31.96 42.98
N ARG A 6 -30.65 -32.32 43.32
CA ARG A 6 -29.89 -33.58 43.14
C ARG A 6 -29.39 -33.80 41.69
N GLN A 7 -28.10 -33.47 41.52
CA GLN A 7 -27.22 -33.84 40.40
C GLN A 7 -26.99 -35.35 40.32
N PRO A 8 -26.59 -35.87 39.15
CA PRO A 8 -25.23 -36.41 39.00
C PRO A 8 -24.62 -35.95 37.65
N GLY A 9 -23.34 -35.58 37.56
CA GLY A 9 -22.21 -36.46 37.81
C GLY A 9 -21.51 -36.72 36.47
N GLY A 10 -20.70 -35.75 36.02
CA GLY A 10 -19.79 -35.87 34.88
C GLY A 10 -18.42 -35.42 35.35
N HIS A 11 -17.57 -36.40 35.63
CA HIS A 11 -16.22 -36.30 36.15
C HIS A 11 -15.21 -35.76 35.11
N GLN A 12 -14.12 -35.18 35.63
CA GLN A 12 -12.73 -35.32 35.12
C GLN A 12 -12.40 -34.55 33.82
N GLN A 13 -11.29 -33.84 33.67
CA GLN A 13 -9.93 -34.01 34.20
C GLN A 13 -9.11 -32.73 33.90
N GLY A 14 -8.25 -32.32 34.84
CA GLY A 14 -6.89 -31.85 34.54
C GLY A 14 -6.67 -30.42 34.01
N GLY A 15 -6.13 -29.55 34.88
CA GLY A 15 -5.32 -28.40 34.45
C GLY A 15 -5.08 -27.38 35.56
N PRO A 16 -3.91 -27.34 36.22
CA PRO A 16 -3.48 -26.17 36.97
C PRO A 16 -2.80 -25.17 36.02
N GLN A 17 -2.89 -23.89 36.35
CA GLN A 17 -1.98 -22.76 36.05
C GLN A 17 -2.83 -21.51 35.77
N GLN A 18 -3.09 -20.70 36.80
CA GLN A 18 -2.23 -19.60 37.26
C GLN A 18 -2.13 -18.51 36.19
N GLY A 19 -2.74 -17.37 36.52
CA GLY A 19 -3.01 -16.29 35.59
C GLY A 19 -1.81 -15.42 35.24
N VAL A 20 -2.03 -14.64 34.18
CA VAL A 20 -1.57 -13.26 34.01
C VAL A 20 -2.58 -12.56 33.07
N PRO A 21 -3.15 -11.41 33.44
CA PRO A 21 -3.91 -10.59 32.51
C PRO A 21 -2.98 -9.58 31.80
N SER A 22 -3.44 -9.06 30.67
CA SER A 22 -2.96 -7.85 29.99
C SER A 22 -1.88 -8.06 28.91
N GLN A 23 -2.33 -8.16 27.66
CA GLN A 23 -1.65 -7.48 26.56
C GLN A 23 -2.72 -6.68 25.80
N GLY A 24 -2.61 -5.35 25.93
CA GLY A 24 -3.42 -4.40 25.19
C GLY A 24 -3.23 -4.57 23.70
N GLY A 25 -4.28 -4.28 22.95
CA GLY A 25 -4.41 -4.55 21.53
C GLY A 25 -3.18 -4.20 20.71
N HIS A 26 -2.58 -5.22 20.13
CA HIS A 26 -1.77 -5.10 18.93
C HIS A 26 -2.78 -5.14 17.77
N PRO A 27 -2.88 -4.13 16.90
CA PRO A 27 -3.70 -4.24 15.71
C PRO A 27 -3.13 -5.35 14.81
N GLU A 28 -3.89 -6.44 14.77
CA GLU A 28 -4.22 -7.30 13.64
C GLU A 28 -3.33 -7.22 12.38
N ALA A 29 -2.65 -8.34 12.13
CA ALA A 29 -2.44 -9.00 10.82
C ALA A 29 -1.92 -8.16 9.63
N GLY A 30 -0.61 -8.28 9.37
CA GLY A 30 -0.04 -8.08 8.03
C GLY A 30 0.59 -9.40 7.54
N SER A 31 -0.12 -10.09 6.66
CA SER A 31 0.32 -11.31 5.95
C SER A 31 1.71 -11.13 5.31
N PRO A 32 2.55 -12.19 5.22
CA PRO A 32 3.78 -12.11 4.44
C PRO A 32 3.42 -12.11 2.95
N GLY A 33 3.71 -11.00 2.26
CA GLY A 33 3.70 -10.97 0.80
C GLY A 33 2.49 -10.28 0.17
N HIS A 34 2.54 -8.96 0.09
CA HIS A 34 2.25 -8.20 -1.13
C HIS A 34 3.05 -6.91 -0.98
N ALA A 35 4.00 -6.67 -1.90
CA ALA A 35 4.44 -5.30 -2.11
C ALA A 35 3.18 -4.48 -2.42
N PRO A 36 3.05 -3.23 -1.92
CA PRO A 36 1.86 -2.43 -2.20
C PRO A 36 1.61 -2.41 -3.70
N GLU A 37 0.46 -2.92 -4.11
CA GLU A 37 0.01 -2.87 -5.50
C GLU A 37 -0.06 -1.39 -5.91
N PHE A 38 0.52 -1.05 -7.06
CA PHE A 38 0.57 0.34 -7.50
C PHE A 38 -0.85 0.86 -7.77
N ALA A 39 -1.23 1.94 -7.09
CA ALA A 39 -2.48 2.65 -7.34
C ALA A 39 -2.19 3.91 -8.18
N PRO A 40 -2.91 4.16 -9.29
CA PRO A 40 -2.74 5.38 -10.05
C PRO A 40 -3.00 6.64 -9.23
N PHE A 41 -2.18 7.66 -9.42
CA PHE A 41 -2.30 8.94 -8.71
C PHE A 41 -1.92 10.11 -9.61
N TRP A 42 -2.51 11.28 -9.33
CA TRP A 42 -2.14 12.50 -10.03
C TRP A 42 -0.89 13.09 -9.40
N PHE A 43 0.01 13.64 -10.23
CA PHE A 43 1.20 14.32 -9.74
C PHE A 43 1.57 15.54 -10.58
N ALA A 44 2.32 16.46 -9.97
CA ALA A 44 2.90 17.62 -10.64
C ALA A 44 4.42 17.68 -10.39
N VAL A 45 5.17 18.23 -11.34
CA VAL A 45 6.63 18.38 -11.25
C VAL A 45 7.02 19.80 -10.81
N PRO A 46 8.11 19.98 -10.05
CA PRO A 46 8.57 21.31 -9.63
C PRO A 46 9.39 22.05 -10.70
N VAL A 47 10.00 21.30 -11.63
CA VAL A 47 10.81 21.79 -12.76
C VAL A 47 10.52 20.94 -13.99
N ASN A 48 10.89 21.40 -15.19
CA ASN A 48 10.72 20.65 -16.43
C ASN A 48 11.40 19.28 -16.35
N ARG A 49 10.65 18.19 -16.62
CA ARG A 49 11.17 16.82 -16.59
C ARG A 49 10.94 16.10 -17.93
N PRO A 50 11.97 15.52 -18.56
CA PRO A 50 11.76 14.69 -19.73
C PRO A 50 11.03 13.39 -19.35
N LEU A 51 10.08 12.98 -20.19
CA LEU A 51 9.59 11.61 -20.24
C LEU A 51 10.32 10.86 -21.34
N TYR A 52 10.73 9.63 -21.04
CA TYR A 52 11.38 8.73 -22.00
C TYR A 52 10.40 7.66 -22.46
N GLY A 53 10.67 7.06 -23.62
CA GLY A 53 9.89 5.91 -24.09
C GLY A 53 10.00 4.72 -23.13
N GLU A 54 8.96 3.89 -23.07
CA GLU A 54 8.98 2.65 -22.28
C GLU A 54 9.88 1.57 -22.90
N ASP A 55 10.38 1.81 -24.11
CA ASP A 55 11.34 1.00 -24.88
C ASP A 55 12.80 1.15 -24.39
N GLY A 56 13.04 2.07 -23.44
CA GLY A 56 14.37 2.34 -22.88
C GLY A 56 15.23 3.26 -23.74
N SER A 57 14.66 3.88 -24.78
CA SER A 57 15.35 4.88 -25.60
C SER A 57 15.78 6.08 -24.75
N PRO A 58 16.99 6.62 -24.96
CA PRO A 58 17.43 7.85 -24.30
C PRO A 58 16.79 9.10 -24.91
N SER A 59 15.98 8.97 -25.98
CA SER A 59 15.31 10.10 -26.61
C SER A 59 14.02 10.45 -25.85
N PRO A 60 13.84 11.69 -25.39
CA PRO A 60 12.60 12.10 -24.75
C PRO A 60 11.42 12.02 -25.71
N VAL A 61 10.29 11.49 -25.25
CA VAL A 61 9.02 11.43 -25.99
C VAL A 61 8.07 12.57 -25.62
N ALA A 62 8.27 13.18 -24.44
CA ALA A 62 7.52 14.31 -23.94
C ALA A 62 8.32 15.08 -22.88
N GLU A 63 7.82 16.25 -22.48
CA GLU A 63 8.33 17.01 -21.34
C GLU A 63 7.16 17.34 -20.40
N LEU A 64 7.36 17.08 -19.11
CA LEU A 64 6.45 17.48 -18.04
C LEU A 64 6.82 18.88 -17.58
N THR A 65 5.85 19.78 -17.53
CA THR A 65 6.04 21.18 -17.16
C THR A 65 5.48 21.47 -15.77
N PRO A 66 6.07 22.40 -15.00
CA PRO A 66 5.49 22.85 -13.74
C PRO A 66 4.06 23.39 -13.91
N GLY A 67 3.22 23.17 -12.91
CA GLY A 67 1.82 23.64 -12.91
C GLY A 67 0.83 22.77 -13.69
N VAL A 68 1.29 21.71 -14.35
CA VAL A 68 0.44 20.73 -15.04
C VAL A 68 0.39 19.43 -14.24
N TRP A 69 -0.80 18.85 -14.12
CA TRP A 69 -1.02 17.56 -13.47
C TRP A 69 -1.02 16.42 -14.49
N TYR A 70 -0.25 15.38 -14.17
CA TYR A 70 -0.03 14.19 -14.96
C TYR A 70 -0.42 12.94 -14.15
N LEU A 71 -0.84 11.88 -14.82
CA LEU A 71 -1.28 10.66 -14.13
C LEU A 71 -0.12 9.67 -14.05
N ALA A 72 0.30 9.29 -12.84
CA ALA A 72 1.17 8.13 -12.67
C ALA A 72 0.31 6.87 -12.74
N VAL A 73 0.62 5.98 -13.67
CA VAL A 73 -0.16 4.76 -13.96
C VAL A 73 0.57 3.48 -13.62
N ASP A 74 1.89 3.54 -13.45
CA ASP A 74 2.73 2.42 -13.02
C ASP A 74 4.02 2.93 -12.35
N GLN A 75 4.71 2.08 -11.59
CA GLN A 75 6.01 2.39 -10.96
C GLN A 75 7.05 1.33 -11.33
N ARG A 76 8.15 1.77 -11.95
CA ARG A 76 9.29 0.94 -12.37
C ARG A 76 10.49 1.23 -11.49
N GLY A 77 10.62 0.48 -10.40
CA GLY A 77 11.64 0.74 -9.38
C GLY A 77 11.42 2.11 -8.73
N GLN A 78 12.31 3.05 -9.03
CA GLN A 78 12.27 4.44 -8.56
C GLN A 78 11.69 5.44 -9.58
N SER A 79 11.41 4.96 -10.79
CA SER A 79 10.80 5.72 -11.88
C SER A 79 9.29 5.51 -11.92
N LEU A 80 8.56 6.47 -12.50
CA LEU A 80 7.11 6.37 -12.69
C LEU A 80 6.78 6.30 -14.17
N VAL A 81 5.81 5.48 -14.55
CA VAL A 81 5.17 5.62 -15.86
C VAL A 81 4.10 6.68 -15.72
N ALA A 82 4.29 7.78 -16.43
CA ALA A 82 3.35 8.88 -16.47
C ALA A 82 2.56 8.84 -17.78
N GLN A 83 1.28 9.20 -17.69
CA GLN A 83 0.42 9.49 -18.80
C GLN A 83 0.13 10.99 -18.84
N THR A 84 0.46 11.62 -19.96
CA THR A 84 0.14 13.02 -20.24
C THR A 84 -1.31 13.16 -20.71
N GLN A 85 -1.87 14.38 -20.60
CA GLN A 85 -3.28 14.63 -20.92
C GLN A 85 -3.62 14.44 -22.41
N ASP A 86 -2.64 14.52 -23.29
CA ASP A 86 -2.75 14.19 -24.71
C ASP A 86 -2.69 12.67 -25.00
N GLY A 87 -2.59 11.85 -23.96
CA GLY A 87 -2.60 10.39 -24.05
C GLY A 87 -1.21 9.75 -24.23
N ARG A 88 -0.13 10.53 -24.38
CA ARG A 88 1.22 9.95 -24.44
C ARG A 88 1.60 9.33 -23.11
N ARG A 89 2.31 8.21 -23.17
CA ARG A 89 2.87 7.53 -22.00
C ARG A 89 4.38 7.52 -22.09
N GLY A 90 5.04 7.69 -20.95
CA GLY A 90 6.48 7.62 -20.87
C GLY A 90 6.96 7.42 -19.44
N VAL A 91 8.24 7.08 -19.30
CA VAL A 91 8.89 6.86 -18.02
C VAL A 91 9.51 8.17 -17.54
N LEU A 92 9.08 8.63 -16.38
CA LEU A 92 9.69 9.69 -15.61
C LEU A 92 10.79 9.11 -14.72
N GLN A 93 12.03 9.39 -15.08
CA GLN A 93 13.21 8.90 -14.35
C GLN A 93 13.50 9.71 -13.08
N ASP A 94 13.24 11.02 -13.11
CA ASP A 94 13.46 11.91 -11.97
C ASP A 94 12.14 12.26 -11.28
N THR A 95 11.85 11.50 -10.22
CA THR A 95 10.68 11.66 -9.36
C THR A 95 10.96 12.57 -8.16
N THR A 96 12.11 13.25 -8.13
CA THR A 96 12.49 14.13 -7.04
C THR A 96 11.60 15.37 -7.00
N GLY A 97 10.99 15.59 -5.83
CA GLY A 97 10.19 16.79 -5.56
C GLY A 97 8.81 16.80 -6.22
N ILE A 98 8.33 15.68 -6.77
CA ILE A 98 6.97 15.61 -7.32
C ILE A 98 5.93 15.82 -6.21
N GLN A 99 4.88 16.56 -6.53
CA GLN A 99 3.69 16.69 -5.68
C GLN A 99 2.72 15.59 -6.09
N ARG A 100 2.15 14.85 -5.14
CA ARG A 100 1.14 13.81 -5.39
C ARG A 100 -0.20 14.23 -4.80
N GLY A 101 -1.29 13.91 -5.48
CA GLY A 101 -2.66 14.25 -5.09
C GLY A 101 -3.66 13.13 -5.39
#